data_AF-A0A4Q6UED2-F1
#
_entry.id   AF-A0A4Q6UED2-F1
#
_cell.length_a   1.000
_cell.length_b   1.000
_cell.length_c   1.000
_cell.angle_alpha   90.00
_cell.angle_beta   90.00
_cell.angle_gamma   90.00
#
_symmetry.space_group_name_H-M   'P 1'
#
loop_
_entity.id
_entity.type
_entity.pdbx_description
1 polymer ?
#
loop_
_entity_poly.entity_id
_entity_poly.type
_entity_poly.pdbx_seq_one_letter_code
_entity_poly.pdbx_strand_id
1 'polypeptide(L)' 'MLHAPRGTGGRRMTIRGEIIGVAYNDADTIEFLRQAGLPDGERLLDDPGWVEWRGAPAHEYGAD' A
#
# COMPACT_ATOMS: atom_id res chain seq x y z
N MET A 1 1.73 -5.00 3.48
CA MET A 1 0.35 -5.43 3.16
C MET A 1 -0.54 -4.19 3.07
N LEU A 2 -1.34 -4.07 2.02
CA LEU A 2 -2.34 -3.01 1.86
C LEU A 2 -3.75 -3.60 1.97
N HIS A 3 -4.51 -3.08 2.92
CA HIS A 3 -5.89 -3.49 3.14
C HIS A 3 -6.84 -2.76 2.21
N ALA A 4 -7.99 -3.38 1.91
CA ALA A 4 -9.03 -2.78 1.11
C ALA A 4 -9.40 -1.40 1.66
N PRO A 5 -9.69 -0.43 0.78
CA PRO A 5 -10.10 0.89 1.22
C PRO A 5 -11.39 0.81 2.05
N ARG A 6 -11.48 1.63 3.11
CA ARG A 6 -12.63 1.68 4.01
C ARG A 6 -13.03 3.12 4.29
N GLY A 7 -14.33 3.43 4.24
CA GLY A 7 -14.83 4.77 4.56
C GLY A 7 -14.46 5.79 3.49
N THR A 8 -13.83 6.90 3.88
CA THR A 8 -13.48 8.07 3.04
C THR A 8 -12.32 7.83 2.05
N GLY A 9 -12.13 6.60 1.59
CA GLY A 9 -11.02 6.22 0.70
C GLY A 9 -9.71 5.89 1.42
N GLY A 10 -8.68 5.58 0.63
CA GLY A 10 -7.34 5.20 1.07
C GLY A 10 -7.23 3.76 1.56
N ARG A 11 -6.04 3.17 1.36
CA ARG A 11 -5.67 1.83 1.84
C ARG A 11 -4.76 1.94 3.04
N ARG A 12 -5.15 1.23 4.10
CA ARG A 12 -4.30 1.09 5.29
C ARG A 12 -3.11 0.18 4.96
N MET A 13 -1.90 0.64 5.24
CA MET A 13 -0.68 -0.14 5.07
C MET A 13 -0.22 -0.70 6.42
N THR A 14 0.12 -1.99 6.42
CA THR A 14 0.71 -2.65 7.57
C THR A 14 2.03 -3.35 7.23
N ILE A 15 2.97 -3.29 8.19
CA ILE A 15 4.21 -4.08 8.21
C ILE A 15 4.18 -4.93 9.47
N ARG A 16 4.34 -6.25 9.34
CA ARG A 16 4.31 -7.21 10.47
C ARG A 16 3.08 -7.06 11.38
N GLY A 17 1.95 -6.61 10.82
CA GLY A 17 0.69 -6.41 11.54
C GLY A 17 0.49 -5.00 12.13
N GLU A 18 1.52 -4.15 12.14
CA GLU A 18 1.44 -2.78 12.66
C GLU A 18 1.03 -1.80 11.57
N ILE A 19 0.16 -0.85 11.90
CA ILE A 19 -0.30 0.20 10.98
C ILE A 19 0.79 1.25 10.87
N ILE A 20 1.30 1.46 9.67
CA ILE A 20 2.33 2.49 9.41
C ILE A 20 1.76 3.74 8.75
N GLY A 21 0.57 3.65 8.15
CA GLY A 21 -0.04 4.76 7.44
C GLY A 21 -1.25 4.37 6.60
N VAL A 22 -1.75 5.36 5.87
CA VAL A 22 -2.81 5.21 4.86
C VAL A 22 -2.26 5.79 3.56
N ALA A 23 -2.28 4.99 2.50
CA ALA A 23 -1.93 5.40 1.14
C ALA A 23 -3.21 5.68 0.35
N TYR A 24 -3.28 6.78 -0.38
CA TYR A 24 -4.42 7.12 -1.22
C TYR A 24 -4.18 6.82 -2.71
N ASN A 25 -2.94 6.49 -3.06
CA ASN A 25 -2.52 6.12 -4.41
C ASN A 25 -1.21 5.29 -4.35
N ASP A 26 -0.73 4.88 -5.52
CA ASP A 26 0.53 4.13 -5.67
C ASP A 26 1.74 4.95 -5.19
N ALA A 27 1.78 6.26 -5.46
CA ALA A 27 2.91 7.12 -5.08
C ALA A 27 3.07 7.20 -3.56
N ASP A 28 1.97 7.30 -2.80
CA ASP A 28 2.01 7.24 -1.34
C ASP A 28 2.59 5.90 -0.87
N THR A 29 2.20 4.80 -1.53
CA THR A 29 2.67 3.46 -1.20
C THR A 29 4.17 3.31 -1.47
N ILE A 30 4.63 3.83 -2.61
CA ILE A 30 6.05 3.87 -3.00
C ILE A 30 6.85 4.69 -1.98
N GLU A 31 6.34 5.84 -1.53
CA GLU A 31 7.00 6.64 -0.51
C GLU A 31 7.10 5.91 0.84
N PHE A 32 6.08 5.16 1.25
CA PHE A 32 6.17 4.32 2.45
C PHE A 32 7.23 3.22 2.31
N LEU A 33 7.33 2.57 1.15
CA LEU A 33 8.37 1.58 0.88
C LEU A 33 9.77 2.21 0.91
N ARG A 34 9.93 3.38 0.29
CA ARG A 34 11.19 4.13 0.28
C ARG A 34 11.63 4.51 1.69
N GLN A 35 10.71 4.98 2.53
CA GLN A 35 10.97 5.30 3.95
C GLN A 35 11.32 4.04 4.77
N ALA A 36 10.82 2.88 4.38
CA ALA A 36 11.17 1.59 4.98
C ALA A 36 12.52 1.01 4.47
N GLY A 37 13.25 1.74 3.62
CA GLY A 37 14.55 1.31 3.09
C GLY A 37 14.47 0.49 1.80
N LEU A 38 13.34 0.53 1.10
CA LEU A 38 13.10 -0.18 -0.15
C LEU A 38 12.96 0.85 -1.31
N PRO A 39 14.07 1.26 -1.94
CA PRO A 39 14.06 2.34 -2.93
C PRO A 39 13.39 1.96 -4.26
N ASP A 40 13.30 0.67 -4.59
CA ASP A 40 12.67 0.18 -5.83
C ASP A 40 11.13 0.07 -5.70
N GLY A 41 10.48 1.03 -5.04
CA GLY A 41 9.06 0.92 -4.66
C GLY A 41 8.12 0.59 -5.82
N GLU A 42 8.36 1.19 -7.00
CA GLU A 42 7.57 0.94 -8.23
C GLU A 42 7.59 -0.53 -8.63
N ARG A 43 8.76 -1.17 -8.64
CA ARG A 43 8.91 -2.59 -8.99
C ARG A 43 8.32 -3.50 -7.91
N LEU A 44 8.46 -3.11 -6.64
CA LEU A 44 8.02 -3.91 -5.50
C LEU A 44 6.50 -3.92 -5.33
N LEU A 45 5.82 -2.90 -5.86
CA LEU A 45 4.37 -2.76 -5.79
C LEU A 45 3.63 -3.93 -6.48
N ASP A 46 4.20 -4.40 -7.59
CA ASP A 46 3.70 -5.52 -8.40
C ASP A 46 4.24 -6.89 -7.95
N ASP A 47 5.17 -6.92 -6.99
CA ASP A 47 5.78 -8.14 -6.50
C ASP A 47 5.00 -8.69 -5.29
N PRO A 48 4.26 -9.81 -5.42
CA PRO A 48 3.49 -10.38 -4.33
C PRO A 48 4.35 -10.92 -3.18
N GLY A 49 5.66 -11.10 -3.40
CA GLY A 49 6.63 -11.42 -2.34
C GLY A 49 6.92 -10.25 -1.41
N TRP A 50 6.62 -9.02 -1.83
CA TRP A 50 6.85 -7.80 -1.07
C TRP A 50 5.55 -7.09 -0.69
N VAL A 51 4.64 -6.91 -1.65
CA VAL A 51 3.39 -6.21 -1.45
C VAL A 51 2.22 -7.17 -1.61
N GLU A 52 1.54 -7.40 -0.49
CA GLU A 52 0.28 -8.12 -0.50
C GLU A 52 -0.90 -7.17 -0.46
N TRP A 53 -1.79 -7.28 -1.46
CA TRP A 53 -3.05 -6.58 -1.56
C TRP A 53 -4.19 -7.42 -0.99
N ARG A 54 -4.93 -6.90 -0.01
CA ARG A 54 -6.02 -7.62 0.66
C ARG A 54 -7.36 -6.97 0.41
N GLY A 55 -8.35 -7.78 0.02
CA GLY A 55 -9.77 -7.41 0.02
C GLY A 55 -10.24 -6.45 -1.08
N ALA A 56 -9.36 -6.02 -1.99
CA ALA A 56 -9.68 -5.24 -3.20
C ALA A 56 -8.55 -5.39 -4.23
N PRO A 57 -8.81 -5.21 -5.54
CA PRO A 57 -7.79 -5.25 -6.60
C PRO A 57 -6.59 -4.36 -6.30
N ALA A 58 -5.41 -4.69 -6.80
CA ALA A 58 -4.23 -3.82 -6.72
C ALA A 58 -4.52 -2.46 -7.35
N HIS A 59 -3.85 -1.41 -6.88
CA HIS A 59 -3.98 -0.03 -7.37
C HIS A 59 -5.36 0.63 -7.17
N GLU A 60 -6.31 -0.07 -6.54
CA GLU A 60 -7.61 0.49 -6.17
C GLU A 60 -7.58 1.02 -4.74
N TYR A 61 -7.77 2.33 -4.57
CA TYR A 61 -7.67 3.01 -3.28
C TYR A 61 -9.00 3.56 -2.76
N GLY A 62 -10.12 3.30 -3.44
CA GLY A 62 -11.41 3.88 -3.07
C GLY A 62 -11.53 5.32 -3.56
N ALA A 63 -12.78 5.80 -3.65
CA ALA A 63 -13.12 6.94 -4.50
C ALA A 63 -12.54 8.29 -4.03
N ASP A 64 -12.11 9.06 -5.04
CA ASP A 64 -11.84 10.51 -5.07
C ASP A 64 -12.85 11.36 -4.27
#